data_AF-X1DXG8-F1
#
_entry.id   AF-X1DXG8-F1
#
_cell.length_a   1.000
_cell.length_b   1.000
_cell.length_c   1.000
_cell.angle_alpha   90.00
_cell.angle_beta   90.00
_cell.angle_gamma   90.00
#
_symmetry.space_group_name_H-M   'P 1'
#
loop_
_entity.id
_entity.type
_entity.pdbx_description
1 polymer ?
#
loop_
_entity_poly.entity_id
_entity_poly.type
_entity_poly.pdbx_seq_one_letter_code
_entity_poly.pdbx_strand_id
1 'polypeptide(L)'
;AMFQVTITPAAGKRLIAKAITQHTDVKKALSSGTVVIIAGTTNGYVAEEILKLTDQSDGFMRRRFFRGITFPPSIPTTGSGRFPDESEFPGDVVLVNGKWQKGKTVYDVIDDLKEGDVILKGANSVDLKEKKAAILIGHPKGGTIAISMQAVIGRRVRLIVPVGLEKRVTGNLDELAERLNTPGSIGPRLYPVYCEIITELEAVFLLSGANAALIAGGGVCGAEGSV
;
A
#
# COMPACT_ATOMS: atom_id res chain seq x y z
N ALA A 1 -9.49 -26.89 -15.23
CA ALA A 1 -10.45 -27.16 -14.12
C ALA A 1 -10.61 -25.89 -13.30
N MET A 2 -11.81 -25.63 -12.77
CA MET A 2 -12.11 -24.48 -11.91
C MET A 2 -12.15 -24.94 -10.46
N PHE A 3 -11.56 -24.17 -9.55
CA PHE A 3 -11.68 -24.37 -8.10
C PHE A 3 -12.00 -23.03 -7.43
N GLN A 4 -12.53 -23.09 -6.22
CA GLN A 4 -12.95 -21.92 -5.45
C GLN A 4 -12.20 -21.91 -4.11
N VAL A 5 -11.78 -20.73 -3.67
CA VAL A 5 -11.09 -20.53 -2.39
C VAL A 5 -11.61 -19.25 -1.74
N THR A 6 -11.61 -19.24 -0.41
CA THR A 6 -11.85 -18.02 0.38
C THR A 6 -10.51 -17.49 0.88
N ILE A 7 -10.28 -16.20 0.68
CA ILE A 7 -9.06 -15.51 1.07
C ILE A 7 -9.41 -14.48 2.14
N THR A 8 -8.91 -14.69 3.36
CA THR A 8 -9.03 -13.67 4.42
C THR A 8 -8.17 -12.44 4.10
N PRO A 9 -8.47 -11.25 4.64
CA PRO A 9 -7.65 -10.07 4.37
C PRO A 9 -6.18 -10.25 4.72
N ALA A 10 -5.87 -11.03 5.77
CA ALA A 10 -4.50 -11.34 6.13
C ALA A 10 -3.82 -12.27 5.11
N ALA A 11 -4.53 -13.27 4.60
CA ALA A 11 -4.05 -14.15 3.55
C ALA A 11 -3.88 -13.40 2.22
N GLY A 12 -4.82 -12.53 1.86
CA GLY A 12 -4.77 -11.69 0.67
C GLY A 12 -3.56 -10.75 0.68
N LYS A 13 -3.32 -10.06 1.80
CA LYS A 13 -2.11 -9.22 1.98
C LYS A 13 -0.82 -10.02 1.83
N ARG A 14 -0.77 -11.26 2.36
CA ARG A 14 0.38 -12.15 2.18
C ARG A 14 0.56 -12.58 0.72
N LEU A 15 -0.54 -12.92 0.04
CA LEU A 15 -0.53 -13.32 -1.36
C LEU A 15 -0.02 -12.18 -2.25
N ILE A 16 -0.57 -10.97 -2.07
CA ILE A 16 -0.12 -9.74 -2.73
C ILE A 16 1.36 -9.50 -2.47
N ALA A 17 1.83 -9.60 -1.22
CA ALA A 17 3.23 -9.42 -0.87
C ALA A 17 4.16 -10.38 -1.62
N LYS A 18 3.78 -11.67 -1.71
CA LYS A 18 4.53 -12.65 -2.50
C LYS A 18 4.56 -12.30 -3.98
N ALA A 19 3.44 -11.86 -4.56
CA ALA A 19 3.39 -11.44 -5.95
C ALA A 19 4.29 -10.23 -6.23
N ILE A 20 4.34 -9.25 -5.32
CA ILE A 20 5.23 -8.09 -5.43
C ILE A 20 6.70 -8.52 -5.52
N THR A 21 7.14 -9.55 -4.78
CA THR A 21 8.51 -10.08 -4.92
C THR A 21 8.82 -10.63 -6.31
N GLN A 22 7.79 -11.00 -7.08
CA GLN A 22 7.95 -11.48 -8.45
C GLN A 22 7.93 -10.36 -9.51
N HIS A 23 7.51 -9.16 -9.13
CA HIS A 23 7.35 -8.02 -10.04
C HIS A 23 8.67 -7.56 -10.65
N THR A 24 8.69 -7.43 -11.99
CA THR A 24 9.91 -7.15 -12.76
C THR A 24 10.59 -5.85 -12.32
N ASP A 25 9.85 -4.75 -12.18
CA ASP A 25 10.44 -3.46 -11.83
C ASP A 25 10.91 -3.41 -10.38
N VAL A 26 10.28 -4.17 -9.47
CA VAL A 26 10.73 -4.29 -8.08
C VAL A 26 12.05 -5.04 -8.03
N LYS A 27 12.18 -6.17 -8.76
CA LYS A 27 13.45 -6.91 -8.86
C LYS A 27 14.56 -6.05 -9.44
N LYS A 28 14.29 -5.28 -10.50
CA LYS A 28 15.27 -4.37 -11.10
C LYS A 28 15.71 -3.28 -10.10
N ALA A 29 14.76 -2.60 -9.46
CA ALA A 29 15.06 -1.57 -8.48
C ALA A 29 15.83 -2.12 -7.26
N LEU A 30 15.54 -3.33 -6.80
CA LEU A 30 16.33 -3.98 -5.74
C LEU A 30 17.78 -4.23 -6.15
N SER A 31 18.09 -4.41 -7.44
CA SER A 31 19.46 -4.67 -7.91
C SER A 31 20.32 -3.41 -8.04
N SER A 32 19.73 -2.29 -8.47
CA SER A 32 20.50 -1.12 -8.93
C SER A 32 19.82 0.24 -8.71
N GLY A 33 18.70 0.27 -8.00
CA GLY A 33 17.94 1.47 -7.68
C GLY A 33 17.48 1.52 -6.24
N THR A 34 16.40 2.26 -6.01
CA THR A 34 15.79 2.45 -4.70
C THR A 34 14.38 1.88 -4.68
N VAL A 35 14.07 1.10 -3.64
CA VAL A 35 12.71 0.65 -3.33
C VAL A 35 12.28 1.27 -2.01
N VAL A 36 11.20 2.05 -2.04
CA VAL A 36 10.61 2.67 -0.85
C VAL A 36 9.27 2.00 -0.55
N ILE A 37 9.19 1.26 0.54
CA ILE A 37 7.96 0.64 1.03
C ILE A 37 7.41 1.51 2.14
N ILE A 38 6.36 2.26 1.84
CA ILE A 38 5.75 3.18 2.79
C ILE A 38 4.92 2.40 3.80
N ALA A 39 5.01 2.76 5.08
CA ALA A 39 4.31 2.07 6.15
C ALA A 39 2.80 1.97 5.94
N GLY A 40 2.26 0.78 6.19
CA GLY A 40 0.84 0.45 6.07
C GLY A 40 0.60 -1.04 6.31
N THR A 41 -0.60 -1.41 6.72
CA THR A 41 -0.88 -2.80 7.16
C THR A 41 -0.69 -3.84 6.04
N THR A 42 -1.03 -3.51 4.79
CA THR A 42 -0.71 -4.34 3.61
C THR A 42 0.78 -4.32 3.30
N ASN A 43 1.36 -3.12 3.27
CA ASN A 43 2.77 -2.92 2.96
C ASN A 43 3.72 -3.54 3.99
N GLY A 44 3.27 -3.79 5.22
CA GLY A 44 4.04 -4.54 6.21
C GLY A 44 4.28 -5.99 5.81
N TYR A 45 3.34 -6.62 5.09
CA TYR A 45 3.57 -7.95 4.50
C TYR A 45 4.57 -7.85 3.34
N VAL A 46 4.45 -6.81 2.51
CA VAL A 46 5.37 -6.56 1.38
C VAL A 46 6.80 -6.35 1.88
N ALA A 47 6.98 -5.51 2.90
CA ALA A 47 8.25 -5.27 3.57
C ALA A 47 8.84 -6.57 4.12
N GLU A 48 8.04 -7.39 4.80
CA GLU A 48 8.50 -8.66 5.36
C GLU A 48 8.97 -9.64 4.27
N GLU A 49 8.21 -9.81 3.17
CA GLU A 49 8.62 -10.71 2.07
C GLU A 49 9.86 -10.19 1.33
N ILE A 50 9.96 -8.87 1.08
CA ILE A 50 11.14 -8.28 0.42
C ILE A 50 12.37 -8.38 1.33
N LEU A 51 12.27 -8.03 2.61
CA LEU A 51 13.40 -8.11 3.54
C LEU A 51 13.86 -9.56 3.72
N LYS A 52 12.94 -10.53 3.73
CA LYS A 52 13.28 -11.95 3.71
C LYS A 52 14.00 -12.35 2.43
N LEU A 53 13.55 -11.87 1.27
CA LEU A 53 14.20 -12.13 -0.02
C LEU A 53 15.64 -11.58 -0.06
N THR A 54 15.90 -10.47 0.61
CA THR A 54 17.21 -9.81 0.66
C THR A 54 18.03 -10.16 1.91
N ASP A 55 17.65 -11.20 2.66
CA ASP A 55 18.30 -11.67 3.90
C ASP A 55 18.54 -10.58 4.96
N GLN A 56 17.54 -9.70 5.14
CA GLN A 56 17.59 -8.51 6.00
C GLN A 56 16.36 -8.39 6.89
N SER A 57 15.67 -9.50 7.17
CA SER A 57 14.48 -9.52 8.04
C SER A 57 14.79 -9.22 9.51
N ASP A 58 16.06 -9.30 9.92
CA ASP A 58 16.45 -9.08 11.31
C ASP A 58 16.18 -7.65 11.79
N GLY A 59 15.44 -7.56 12.91
CA GLY A 59 14.98 -6.31 13.51
C GLY A 59 13.72 -5.69 12.87
N PHE A 60 13.11 -6.30 11.85
CA PHE A 60 11.85 -5.79 11.29
C PHE A 60 10.63 -6.29 12.08
N MET A 61 9.77 -5.36 12.51
CA MET A 61 8.52 -5.69 13.22
C MET A 61 7.30 -5.18 12.46
N ARG A 62 6.59 -6.08 11.79
CA ARG A 62 5.36 -5.76 11.04
C ARG A 62 4.26 -5.15 11.90
N ARG A 63 4.14 -5.55 13.18
CA ARG A 63 3.05 -5.15 14.10
C ARG A 63 2.94 -3.64 14.28
N ARG A 64 4.01 -2.86 14.08
CA ARG A 64 4.02 -1.40 14.20
C ARG A 64 4.32 -0.68 12.88
N PHE A 65 4.36 -1.41 11.77
CA PHE A 65 4.66 -0.87 10.45
C PHE A 65 3.42 -0.29 9.77
N PHE A 66 2.85 0.76 10.35
CA PHE A 66 1.72 1.48 9.78
C PHE A 66 1.71 2.94 10.21
N ARG A 67 1.10 3.79 9.37
CA ARG A 67 0.81 5.19 9.65
C ARG A 67 -0.56 5.52 9.07
N GLY A 68 -1.35 6.34 9.76
CA GLY A 68 -2.67 6.78 9.26
C GLY A 68 -3.63 5.61 9.03
N ILE A 69 -4.15 5.02 10.12
CA ILE A 69 -5.02 3.84 10.06
C ILE A 69 -6.45 4.20 10.48
N THR A 70 -7.42 3.53 9.86
CA THR A 70 -8.82 3.67 10.23
C THR A 70 -9.12 2.75 11.41
N PHE A 71 -9.47 3.35 12.53
CA PHE A 71 -9.91 2.63 13.72
C PHE A 71 -11.44 2.65 13.86
N PRO A 72 -12.03 1.68 14.59
CA PRO A 72 -13.38 1.82 15.11
C PRO A 72 -13.54 3.14 15.88
N PRO A 73 -14.73 3.77 15.86
CA PRO A 73 -14.96 5.04 16.56
C PRO A 73 -14.65 5.02 18.06
N SER A 74 -14.63 3.84 18.68
CA SER A 74 -14.29 3.65 20.10
C SER A 74 -12.80 3.77 20.42
N ILE A 75 -11.91 3.77 19.43
CA ILE A 75 -10.47 3.86 19.64
C ILE A 75 -9.98 5.30 19.35
N PRO A 76 -9.38 6.00 20.33
CA PRO A 76 -8.89 7.35 20.13
C PRO A 76 -7.77 7.43 19.08
N THR A 77 -7.81 8.48 18.27
CA THR A 77 -6.74 8.82 17.31
C THR A 77 -6.40 10.31 17.41
N THR A 78 -5.20 10.68 16.96
CA THR A 78 -4.86 12.12 16.82
C THR A 78 -5.70 12.74 15.71
N GLY A 79 -5.77 14.09 15.64
CA GLY A 79 -6.50 14.80 14.57
C GLY A 79 -6.05 14.49 13.14
N SER A 80 -4.90 13.82 12.97
CA SER A 80 -4.39 13.34 11.67
C SER A 80 -4.65 11.85 11.40
N GLY A 81 -5.43 11.17 12.26
CA GLY A 81 -5.76 9.74 12.13
C GLY A 81 -4.60 8.81 12.50
N ARG A 82 -3.66 9.27 13.32
CA ARG A 82 -2.50 8.49 13.79
C ARG A 82 -2.74 7.90 15.18
N PHE A 83 -2.00 6.84 15.49
CA PHE A 83 -1.92 6.34 16.86
C PHE A 83 -1.30 7.44 17.75
N PRO A 84 -1.79 7.67 18.98
CA PRO A 84 -1.24 8.71 19.86
C PRO A 84 0.25 8.49 20.18
N ASP A 85 0.67 7.23 20.29
CA ASP A 85 2.06 6.84 20.50
C ASP A 85 2.68 6.29 19.20
N GLU A 86 3.58 7.08 18.59
CA GLU A 86 4.37 6.68 17.43
C GLU A 86 5.82 6.31 17.78
N SER A 87 6.19 6.22 19.07
CA SER A 87 7.57 5.95 19.51
C SER A 87 8.11 4.60 19.01
N GLU A 88 7.21 3.64 18.77
CA GLU A 88 7.55 2.32 18.24
C GLU A 88 7.54 2.25 16.69
N PHE A 89 7.34 3.37 15.99
CA PHE A 89 7.35 3.39 14.52
C PHE A 89 8.80 3.28 13.97
N PRO A 90 9.15 2.21 13.24
CA PRO A 90 10.56 1.90 12.93
C PRO A 90 11.16 2.69 11.74
N GLY A 91 10.39 3.57 11.09
CA GLY A 91 10.72 4.09 9.76
C GLY A 91 9.91 3.40 8.67
N ASP A 92 10.01 3.91 7.44
CA ASP A 92 9.59 3.17 6.25
C ASP A 92 10.69 2.14 5.91
N VAL A 93 10.41 1.17 5.03
CA VAL A 93 11.48 0.28 4.54
C VAL A 93 12.03 0.87 3.25
N VAL A 94 13.25 1.40 3.33
CA VAL A 94 13.98 1.98 2.21
C VAL A 94 15.15 1.07 1.86
N LEU A 95 15.16 0.49 0.67
CA LEU A 95 16.29 -0.31 0.16
C LEU A 95 16.98 0.45 -0.95
N VAL A 96 18.29 0.66 -0.82
CA VAL A 96 19.15 1.25 -1.87
C VAL A 96 20.10 0.17 -2.34
N ASN A 97 20.04 -0.17 -3.64
CA ASN A 97 20.77 -1.31 -4.22
C ASN A 97 20.58 -2.59 -3.38
N GLY A 98 19.34 -2.81 -2.94
CA GLY A 98 18.96 -3.99 -2.15
C GLY A 98 19.37 -3.95 -0.68
N LYS A 99 20.03 -2.88 -0.21
CA LYS A 99 20.46 -2.73 1.19
C LYS A 99 19.50 -1.84 1.97
N TRP A 100 18.95 -2.37 3.04
CA TRP A 100 18.00 -1.69 3.90
C TRP A 100 18.67 -0.57 4.70
N GLN A 101 18.21 0.66 4.45
CA GLN A 101 18.57 1.87 5.16
C GLN A 101 17.66 2.03 6.39
N LYS A 102 18.02 1.38 7.50
CA LYS A 102 17.20 1.38 8.73
C LYS A 102 16.96 2.80 9.27
N GLY A 103 15.75 3.03 9.80
CA GLY A 103 15.35 4.31 10.39
C GLY A 103 14.95 5.40 9.39
N LYS A 104 15.16 5.20 8.09
CA LYS A 104 14.75 6.17 7.06
C LYS A 104 13.25 6.11 6.78
N THR A 105 12.73 7.19 6.24
CA THR A 105 11.36 7.34 5.75
C THR A 105 11.36 7.80 4.30
N VAL A 106 10.19 7.80 3.65
CA VAL A 106 10.04 8.39 2.31
C VAL A 106 10.51 9.85 2.25
N TYR A 107 10.34 10.62 3.33
CA TYR A 107 10.74 12.04 3.39
C TYR A 107 12.25 12.23 3.29
N ASP A 108 13.03 11.25 3.75
CA ASP A 108 14.49 11.35 3.79
C ASP A 108 15.15 11.03 2.44
N VAL A 109 14.40 10.44 1.50
CA VAL A 109 14.95 9.94 0.23
C VAL A 109 14.19 10.39 -1.00
N ILE A 110 13.05 11.07 -0.85
CA ILE A 110 12.15 11.38 -1.97
C ILE A 110 12.85 12.20 -3.07
N ASP A 111 13.69 13.14 -2.70
CA ASP A 111 14.36 14.07 -3.63
C ASP A 111 15.43 13.38 -4.47
N ASP A 112 15.99 12.28 -3.97
CA ASP A 112 17.00 11.48 -4.66
C ASP A 112 16.40 10.41 -5.58
N LEU A 113 15.10 10.12 -5.45
CA LEU A 113 14.44 9.11 -6.28
C LEU A 113 14.37 9.54 -7.74
N LYS A 114 14.67 8.61 -8.63
CA LYS A 114 14.77 8.82 -10.09
C LYS A 114 14.08 7.71 -10.87
N GLU A 115 14.00 7.89 -12.19
CA GLU A 115 13.50 6.85 -13.09
C GLU A 115 14.22 5.51 -12.85
N GLY A 116 13.45 4.43 -12.78
CA GLY A 116 13.92 3.09 -12.39
C GLY A 116 13.73 2.75 -10.91
N ASP A 117 13.49 3.76 -10.05
CA ASP A 117 13.14 3.54 -8.65
C ASP A 117 11.64 3.22 -8.48
N VAL A 118 11.29 2.60 -7.36
CA VAL A 118 9.93 2.14 -7.06
C VAL A 118 9.46 2.62 -5.70
N ILE A 119 8.24 3.14 -5.65
CA ILE A 119 7.49 3.41 -4.43
C ILE A 119 6.35 2.39 -4.31
N LEU A 120 6.29 1.70 -3.17
CA LEU A 120 5.22 0.78 -2.79
C LEU A 120 4.36 1.43 -1.71
N LYS A 121 3.10 1.74 -2.05
CA LYS A 121 2.16 2.41 -1.14
C LYS A 121 0.78 1.80 -1.21
N GLY A 122 0.26 1.34 -0.06
CA GLY A 122 -1.12 0.87 0.02
C GLY A 122 -2.16 1.99 -0.12
N ALA A 123 -3.38 1.60 -0.46
CA ALA A 123 -4.53 2.50 -0.61
C ALA A 123 -5.68 2.19 0.37
N ASN A 124 -6.67 3.06 0.40
CA ASN A 124 -7.88 2.94 1.22
C ASN A 124 -9.10 2.52 0.41
N SER A 125 -9.08 2.75 -0.90
CA SER A 125 -10.13 2.33 -1.82
C SER A 125 -9.52 1.94 -3.17
N VAL A 126 -10.17 1.02 -3.87
CA VAL A 126 -9.79 0.59 -5.23
C VAL A 126 -11.03 0.46 -6.09
N ASP A 127 -10.98 1.03 -7.29
CA ASP A 127 -11.95 0.85 -8.36
C ASP A 127 -11.33 -0.09 -9.40
N LEU A 128 -11.91 -1.29 -9.51
CA LEU A 128 -11.41 -2.34 -10.41
C LEU A 128 -11.74 -2.05 -11.88
N LYS A 129 -12.79 -1.27 -12.14
CA LYS A 129 -13.24 -0.95 -13.51
C LYS A 129 -12.32 0.11 -14.11
N GLU A 130 -12.15 1.21 -13.38
CA GLU A 130 -11.31 2.32 -13.83
C GLU A 130 -9.82 2.12 -13.52
N LYS A 131 -9.47 1.02 -12.83
CA LYS A 131 -8.11 0.69 -12.37
C LYS A 131 -7.46 1.85 -11.63
N LYS A 132 -8.22 2.45 -10.72
CA LYS A 132 -7.78 3.55 -9.85
C LYS A 132 -7.75 3.11 -8.40
N ALA A 133 -6.83 3.69 -7.65
CA ALA A 133 -6.81 3.57 -6.20
C ALA A 133 -6.87 4.96 -5.58
N ALA A 134 -7.41 5.08 -4.38
CA ALA A 134 -7.40 6.34 -3.65
C ALA A 134 -6.97 6.18 -2.19
N ILE A 135 -6.25 7.20 -1.73
CA ILE A 135 -5.62 7.25 -0.41
C ILE A 135 -6.39 8.24 0.45
N LEU A 136 -6.72 7.84 1.68
CA LEU A 136 -7.25 8.76 2.68
C LEU A 136 -6.11 9.56 3.31
N ILE A 137 -6.31 10.86 3.47
CA ILE A 137 -5.33 11.81 3.95
C ILE A 137 -5.88 12.57 5.15
N GLY A 138 -5.31 12.30 6.33
CA GLY A 138 -5.56 13.09 7.54
C GLY A 138 -4.59 14.26 7.73
N HIS A 139 -3.40 14.21 7.11
CA HIS A 139 -2.35 15.21 7.33
C HIS A 139 -2.55 16.45 6.44
N PRO A 140 -2.46 17.69 6.97
CA PRO A 140 -2.77 18.91 6.21
C PRO A 140 -1.83 19.14 5.02
N LYS A 141 -0.59 18.61 5.06
CA LYS A 141 0.37 18.66 3.94
C LYS A 141 0.16 17.56 2.87
N GLY A 142 -1.00 16.90 2.82
CA GLY A 142 -1.27 15.86 1.82
C GLY A 142 -0.74 14.45 2.15
N GLY A 143 -0.09 14.29 3.30
CA GLY A 143 0.45 13.00 3.76
C GLY A 143 1.55 12.43 2.86
N THR A 144 1.83 11.13 2.99
CA THR A 144 2.90 10.47 2.24
C THR A 144 2.62 10.37 0.75
N ILE A 145 1.35 10.37 0.31
CA ILE A 145 1.04 10.28 -1.12
C ILE A 145 1.40 11.57 -1.86
N ALA A 146 1.08 12.74 -1.28
CA ALA A 146 1.36 14.02 -1.95
C ALA A 146 2.86 14.23 -2.21
N ILE A 147 3.71 13.87 -1.25
CA ILE A 147 5.17 13.93 -1.45
C ILE A 147 5.66 12.87 -2.43
N SER A 148 5.12 11.64 -2.38
CA SER A 148 5.45 10.61 -3.38
C SER A 148 5.15 11.05 -4.81
N MET A 149 4.04 11.79 -5.02
CA MET A 149 3.67 12.25 -6.36
C MET A 149 4.70 13.20 -6.99
N GLN A 150 5.50 13.91 -6.19
CA GLN A 150 6.56 14.77 -6.71
C GLN A 150 7.60 13.94 -7.49
N ALA A 151 7.99 12.78 -6.95
CA ALA A 151 8.92 11.87 -7.62
C ALA A 151 8.24 11.09 -8.75
N VAL A 152 6.99 10.64 -8.55
CA VAL A 152 6.24 9.88 -9.56
C VAL A 152 5.99 10.70 -10.82
N ILE A 153 5.48 11.93 -10.68
CA ILE A 153 5.16 12.81 -11.81
C ILE A 153 6.41 13.50 -12.33
N GLY A 154 7.21 14.10 -11.43
CA GLY A 154 8.35 14.93 -11.82
C GLY A 154 9.57 14.14 -12.29
N ARG A 155 9.76 12.91 -11.80
CA ARG A 155 10.96 12.10 -12.05
C ARG A 155 10.66 10.70 -12.58
N ARG A 156 9.39 10.43 -12.93
CA ARG A 156 8.93 9.16 -13.51
C ARG A 156 9.23 7.93 -12.65
N VAL A 157 9.24 8.12 -11.32
CA VAL A 157 9.37 7.02 -10.36
C VAL A 157 8.11 6.14 -10.43
N ARG A 158 8.29 4.82 -10.43
CA ARG A 158 7.16 3.89 -10.53
C ARG A 158 6.41 3.85 -9.19
N LEU A 159 5.10 4.08 -9.23
CA LEU A 159 4.20 3.85 -8.10
C LEU A 159 3.43 2.55 -8.31
N ILE A 160 3.63 1.60 -7.39
CA ILE A 160 2.87 0.35 -7.32
C ILE A 160 2.04 0.38 -6.04
N VAL A 161 0.75 0.01 -6.15
CA VAL A 161 -0.22 0.04 -5.07
C VAL A 161 -0.68 -1.38 -4.72
N PRO A 162 -0.09 -2.00 -3.69
CA PRO A 162 -0.60 -3.22 -3.07
C PRO A 162 -1.90 -2.90 -2.31
N VAL A 163 -3.03 -3.46 -2.74
CA VAL A 163 -4.33 -3.20 -2.12
C VAL A 163 -5.22 -4.43 -2.24
N GLY A 164 -5.83 -4.86 -1.14
CA GLY A 164 -6.73 -6.00 -1.17
C GLY A 164 -8.12 -5.62 -1.63
N LEU A 165 -8.81 -6.59 -2.24
CA LEU A 165 -10.17 -6.48 -2.76
C LEU A 165 -11.22 -6.18 -1.69
N GLU A 166 -10.89 -6.28 -0.39
CA GLU A 166 -11.75 -5.84 0.71
C GLU A 166 -11.99 -4.33 0.68
N LYS A 167 -11.12 -3.58 0.01
CA LYS A 167 -11.19 -2.12 -0.14
C LYS A 167 -11.85 -1.68 -1.45
N ARG A 168 -12.48 -2.61 -2.19
CA ARG A 168 -13.17 -2.26 -3.43
C ARG A 168 -14.31 -1.29 -3.17
N VAL A 169 -14.48 -0.30 -4.04
CA VAL A 169 -15.59 0.64 -4.00
C VAL A 169 -16.33 0.64 -5.33
N THR A 170 -17.62 0.98 -5.29
CA THR A 170 -18.48 1.05 -6.48
C THR A 170 -18.68 2.48 -6.99
N GLY A 171 -18.34 3.49 -6.19
CA GLY A 171 -18.45 4.90 -6.56
C GLY A 171 -17.24 5.40 -7.34
N ASN A 172 -17.45 6.41 -8.18
CA ASN A 172 -16.38 7.09 -8.90
C ASN A 172 -15.44 7.80 -7.92
N LEU A 173 -14.16 7.43 -7.94
CA LEU A 173 -13.18 7.97 -7.01
C LEU A 173 -12.92 9.48 -7.18
N ASP A 174 -13.04 10.02 -8.39
CA ASP A 174 -12.84 11.46 -8.65
C ASP A 174 -14.01 12.27 -8.08
N GLU A 175 -15.25 11.83 -8.30
CA GLU A 175 -16.45 12.47 -7.73
C GLU A 175 -16.45 12.41 -6.20
N LEU A 176 -16.01 11.28 -5.63
CA LEU A 176 -15.84 11.15 -4.18
C LEU A 176 -14.77 12.13 -3.68
N ALA A 177 -13.65 12.26 -4.39
CA ALA A 177 -12.58 13.18 -4.00
C ALA A 177 -13.02 14.65 -4.05
N GLU A 178 -13.75 15.06 -5.08
CA GLU A 178 -14.32 16.40 -5.19
C GLU A 178 -15.17 16.75 -3.97
N ARG A 179 -16.09 15.85 -3.59
CA ARG A 179 -16.98 16.04 -2.42
C ARG A 179 -16.20 16.08 -1.11
N LEU A 180 -15.29 15.12 -0.89
CA LEU A 180 -14.54 14.99 0.36
C LEU A 180 -13.54 16.12 0.56
N ASN A 181 -13.00 16.69 -0.52
CA ASN A 181 -11.99 17.74 -0.47
C ASN A 181 -12.57 19.16 -0.57
N THR A 182 -13.89 19.31 -0.68
CA THR A 182 -14.57 20.61 -0.74
C THR A 182 -14.23 21.46 0.50
N PRO A 183 -13.92 22.77 0.36
CA PRO A 183 -13.70 23.65 1.49
C PRO A 183 -14.86 23.62 2.49
N GLY A 184 -14.55 23.47 3.78
CA GLY A 184 -15.54 23.34 4.85
C GLY A 184 -15.96 21.89 5.18
N SER A 185 -15.57 20.90 4.36
CA SER A 185 -15.78 19.49 4.68
C SER A 185 -14.96 19.04 5.91
N ILE A 186 -15.53 18.12 6.69
CA ILE A 186 -14.93 17.53 7.89
C ILE A 186 -14.59 16.06 7.62
N GLY A 187 -13.48 15.58 8.17
CA GLY A 187 -13.00 14.21 7.99
C GLY A 187 -11.90 14.08 6.93
N PRO A 188 -11.30 12.89 6.74
CA PRO A 188 -10.14 12.73 5.88
C PRO A 188 -10.39 13.16 4.43
N ARG A 189 -9.36 13.71 3.80
CA ARG A 189 -9.36 14.01 2.36
C ARG A 189 -9.15 12.71 1.58
N LEU A 190 -9.51 12.71 0.30
CA LEU A 190 -9.32 11.58 -0.59
C LEU A 190 -8.49 12.01 -1.81
N TYR A 191 -7.46 11.24 -2.14
CA TYR A 191 -6.63 11.50 -3.32
C TYR A 191 -6.58 10.28 -4.23
N PRO A 192 -7.35 10.29 -5.34
CA PRO A 192 -7.28 9.28 -6.38
C PRO A 192 -5.96 9.38 -7.14
N VAL A 193 -5.39 8.23 -7.47
CA VAL A 193 -4.15 8.12 -8.25
C VAL A 193 -4.30 7.11 -9.38
N TYR A 194 -3.77 7.47 -10.53
CA TYR A 194 -3.49 6.52 -11.61
C TYR A 194 -2.16 5.84 -11.31
N CYS A 195 -2.21 4.52 -11.10
CA CYS A 195 -1.05 3.74 -10.70
C CYS A 195 -1.20 2.29 -11.14
N GLU A 196 -0.11 1.54 -11.06
CA GLU A 196 -0.19 0.09 -11.13
C GLU A 196 -0.75 -0.46 -9.83
N ILE A 197 -1.80 -1.27 -9.92
CA ILE A 197 -2.54 -1.82 -8.78
C ILE A 197 -2.30 -3.33 -8.75
N ILE A 198 -1.94 -3.85 -7.57
CA ILE A 198 -1.75 -5.28 -7.36
C ILE A 198 -2.72 -5.73 -6.26
N THR A 199 -3.81 -6.37 -6.68
CA THR A 199 -4.78 -7.03 -5.81
C THR A 199 -4.53 -8.54 -5.74
N GLU A 200 -5.40 -9.27 -5.04
CA GLU A 200 -5.41 -10.74 -5.06
C GLU A 200 -5.54 -11.31 -6.48
N LEU A 201 -6.28 -10.64 -7.39
CA LEU A 201 -6.45 -11.11 -8.77
C LEU A 201 -5.12 -11.04 -9.54
N GLU A 202 -4.45 -9.89 -9.51
CA GLU A 202 -3.13 -9.73 -10.11
C GLU A 202 -2.12 -10.65 -9.44
N ALA A 203 -2.23 -10.86 -8.13
CA ALA A 203 -1.32 -11.73 -7.40
C ALA A 203 -1.43 -13.20 -7.83
N VAL A 204 -2.64 -13.73 -8.02
CA VAL A 204 -2.84 -15.08 -8.56
C VAL A 204 -2.21 -15.21 -9.94
N PHE A 205 -2.43 -14.23 -10.82
CA PHE A 205 -1.86 -14.23 -12.16
C PHE A 205 -0.32 -14.17 -12.13
N LEU A 206 0.27 -13.24 -11.37
CA LEU A 206 1.73 -13.07 -11.29
C LEU A 206 2.44 -14.32 -10.71
N LEU A 207 1.79 -15.03 -9.79
CA LEU A 207 2.40 -16.18 -9.11
C LEU A 207 2.19 -17.51 -9.83
N SER A 208 1.12 -17.65 -10.63
CA SER A 208 0.72 -18.95 -11.19
C SER A 208 0.37 -18.93 -12.68
N GLY A 209 0.20 -17.75 -13.27
CA GLY A 209 -0.35 -17.58 -14.63
C GLY A 209 -1.86 -17.84 -14.73
N ALA A 210 -2.53 -18.22 -13.65
CA ALA A 210 -3.98 -18.46 -13.63
C ALA A 210 -4.77 -17.14 -13.62
N ASN A 211 -5.94 -17.14 -14.26
CA ASN A 211 -6.91 -16.06 -14.13
C ASN A 211 -7.82 -16.32 -12.93
N ALA A 212 -8.13 -15.27 -12.18
CA ALA A 212 -9.05 -15.32 -11.06
C ALA A 212 -10.22 -14.34 -11.28
N ALA A 213 -11.36 -14.65 -10.67
CA ALA A 213 -12.52 -13.78 -10.64
C ALA A 213 -13.05 -13.67 -9.21
N LEU A 214 -13.40 -12.44 -8.81
CA LEU A 214 -14.06 -12.20 -7.54
C LEU A 214 -15.54 -12.57 -7.66
N ILE A 215 -16.02 -13.53 -6.86
CA ILE A 215 -17.41 -14.02 -6.93
C ILE A 215 -18.24 -13.68 -5.68
N ALA A 216 -17.60 -13.45 -4.54
CA ALA A 216 -18.26 -13.14 -3.27
C ALA A 216 -17.33 -12.32 -2.38
N GLY A 217 -17.84 -11.81 -1.26
CA GLY A 217 -17.00 -11.24 -0.22
C GLY A 217 -17.75 -11.02 1.08
N GLY A 218 -17.00 -10.83 2.16
CA GLY A 218 -17.49 -10.82 3.53
C GLY A 218 -17.36 -12.17 4.22
N GLY A 219 -17.57 -12.18 5.53
CA GLY A 219 -17.40 -13.31 6.42
C GLY A 219 -17.48 -12.87 7.88
N VAL A 220 -17.32 -13.80 8.81
CA VAL A 220 -17.38 -13.56 10.26
C VAL A 220 -16.29 -14.37 10.98
N CYS A 221 -16.03 -14.06 12.25
CA CYS A 221 -15.10 -14.79 13.11
C CYS A 221 -13.65 -14.80 12.58
N GLY A 222 -13.16 -13.65 12.11
CA GLY A 222 -11.84 -13.49 11.50
C GLY A 222 -11.82 -13.55 9.98
N ALA A 223 -12.98 -13.77 9.35
CA ALA A 223 -13.18 -13.71 7.91
C ALA A 223 -13.83 -12.39 7.45
N GLU A 224 -13.94 -11.39 8.31
CA GLU A 224 -14.48 -10.07 7.95
C GLU A 224 -13.65 -9.46 6.80
N GLY A 225 -14.32 -9.05 5.72
CA GLY A 225 -13.64 -8.53 4.53
C GLY A 225 -12.97 -9.60 3.65
N SER A 226 -13.19 -10.89 3.89
CA SER A 226 -12.69 -11.94 2.98
C SER A 226 -13.28 -11.80 1.58
N VAL A 227 -12.60 -12.42 0.62
CA VAL A 227 -12.96 -12.47 -0.81
C VAL A 227 -12.79 -13.86 -1.38
#